data_AF-A0A432P3S4-F1
#
_entry.id   AF-A0A432P3S4-F1
#
_cell.length_a   1.000
_cell.length_b   1.000
_cell.length_c   1.000
_cell.angle_alpha   90.00
_cell.angle_beta   90.00
_cell.angle_gamma   90.00
#
_symmetry.space_group_name_H-M   'P 1'
#
loop_
_entity.id
_entity.type
_entity.pdbx_description
1 polymer ?
#
loop_
_entity_poly.entity_id
_entity_poly.type
_entity_poly.pdbx_seq_one_letter_code
_entity_poly.pdbx_strand_id
1 'polypeptide(L)'
;MLSLKTTPAVSRYEAALAALGIRLPLSHDPSYPGTIIDADGKMVCVADMHGERPDTEAVAIAELVLLAVNVHAGFLPEVRHAG
;
A
#
# COMPACT_ATOMS: atom_id res chain seq x y z
N MET A 1 3.00 16.71 -29.77
CA MET A 1 2.71 16.72 -28.32
C MET A 1 1.29 16.21 -28.14
N LEU A 2 1.11 14.89 -27.99
CA LEU A 2 -0.22 14.30 -27.76
C LEU A 2 -0.55 14.40 -26.28
N SER A 3 -1.63 15.12 -25.97
CA SER A 3 -2.24 15.12 -24.64
C SER A 3 -3.03 13.83 -24.47
N LEU A 4 -2.46 12.87 -23.74
CA LEU A 4 -3.22 11.73 -23.23
C LEU A 4 -4.14 12.26 -22.13
N LYS A 5 -5.41 12.50 -22.47
CA LYS A 5 -6.48 12.55 -21.46
C LYS A 5 -6.77 11.10 -21.05
N THR A 6 -6.06 10.61 -20.05
CA THR A 6 -6.43 9.38 -19.35
C THR A 6 -7.70 9.68 -18.55
N THR A 7 -8.84 9.24 -19.05
CA THR A 7 -10.00 8.99 -18.20
C THR A 7 -9.54 7.98 -17.15
N PRO A 8 -9.64 8.23 -15.83
CA PRO A 8 -9.26 7.22 -14.86
C PRO A 8 -10.31 6.12 -14.95
N ALA A 9 -9.95 4.99 -15.57
CA ALA A 9 -10.62 3.75 -15.25
C ALA A 9 -10.26 3.48 -13.79
N VAL A 10 -11.17 3.83 -12.87
CA VAL A 10 -11.07 3.45 -11.45
C VAL A 10 -10.69 1.98 -11.43
N SER A 11 -9.51 1.68 -10.90
CA SER A 11 -9.04 0.31 -10.92
C SER A 11 -9.99 -0.55 -10.07
N ARG A 12 -10.12 -1.85 -10.41
CA ARG A 12 -10.91 -2.77 -9.57
C ARG A 12 -10.44 -2.78 -8.11
N TYR A 13 -9.16 -2.48 -7.88
CA TYR A 13 -8.53 -2.46 -6.56
C TYR A 13 -8.95 -1.22 -5.77
N GLU A 14 -8.92 -0.04 -6.39
CA GLU A 14 -9.40 1.21 -5.78
C GLU A 14 -10.88 1.09 -5.41
N ALA A 15 -11.72 0.62 -6.35
CA ALA A 15 -13.14 0.43 -6.08
C ALA A 15 -13.40 -0.58 -4.95
N ALA A 16 -12.71 -1.72 -4.95
CA ALA A 16 -12.89 -2.75 -3.94
C ALA A 16 -12.45 -2.27 -2.54
N LEU A 17 -11.32 -1.56 -2.45
CA LEU A 17 -10.82 -1.03 -1.18
C LEU A 17 -11.68 0.13 -0.67
N ALA A 18 -12.12 1.02 -1.56
CA ALA A 18 -13.06 2.09 -1.22
C ALA A 18 -14.39 1.55 -0.68
N ALA A 19 -14.91 0.44 -1.23
CA ALA A 19 -16.12 -0.22 -0.73
C ALA A 19 -15.96 -0.79 0.70
N LEU A 20 -14.73 -1.05 1.13
CA LEU A 20 -14.38 -1.45 2.50
C LEU A 20 -14.05 -0.25 3.40
N GLY A 21 -14.13 0.98 2.89
CA GLY A 21 -13.76 2.19 3.61
C GLY A 21 -12.24 2.40 3.76
N ILE A 22 -11.43 1.69 2.97
CA ILE A 22 -9.97 1.79 2.98
C ILE A 22 -9.54 2.85 1.96
N ARG A 23 -8.76 3.83 2.41
CA ARG A 23 -8.25 4.91 1.55
C ARG A 23 -6.86 4.60 1.00
N LEU A 24 -6.69 4.78 -0.30
CA LEU A 24 -5.39 4.64 -0.97
C LEU A 24 -4.66 5.99 -1.12
N PRO A 25 -3.32 6.01 -1.28
CA PRO A 25 -2.43 4.84 -1.29
C PRO A 25 -2.25 4.24 0.10
N LEU A 26 -1.96 2.94 0.16
CA LEU A 26 -1.52 2.29 1.39
C LEU A 26 -0.09 2.71 1.73
N SER A 27 0.26 2.72 3.01
CA SER A 27 1.60 3.06 3.51
C SER A 27 2.01 2.15 4.67
N HIS A 28 3.29 2.19 5.04
CA HIS A 28 3.75 1.61 6.30
C HIS A 28 3.31 2.48 7.49
N ASP A 29 2.98 1.83 8.61
CA ASP A 29 2.96 2.51 9.90
C ASP A 29 4.41 2.75 10.37
N PRO A 30 4.82 4.00 10.64
CA PRO A 30 6.18 4.31 11.10
C PRO A 30 6.46 3.82 12.53
N SER A 31 5.43 3.47 13.29
CA SER A 31 5.54 3.07 14.70
C SER A 31 5.57 1.55 14.89
N TYR A 32 5.07 0.79 13.92
CA TYR A 32 4.88 -0.66 14.03
C TYR A 32 5.41 -1.39 12.80
N PRO A 33 6.56 -2.09 12.90
CA PRO A 33 7.12 -2.89 11.81
C PRO A 33 6.09 -3.86 11.22
N GLY A 34 6.07 -3.96 9.89
CA GLY A 34 5.15 -4.86 9.16
C GLY A 34 3.67 -4.45 9.18
N THR A 35 3.31 -3.32 9.79
CA THR A 35 1.94 -2.80 9.80
C THR A 35 1.69 -1.93 8.57
N ILE A 36 0.55 -2.18 7.92
CA ILE A 36 0.06 -1.43 6.76
C ILE A 36 -1.13 -0.58 7.19
N ILE A 37 -1.08 0.70 6.82
CA ILE A 37 -2.13 1.70 7.06
C ILE A 37 -2.68 2.25 5.75
N ASP A 38 -3.90 2.76 5.83
CA ASP A 38 -4.55 3.49 4.75
C ASP A 38 -4.11 4.97 4.73
N ALA A 39 -4.56 5.72 3.73
CA ALA A 39 -4.21 7.14 3.56
C ALA A 39 -4.72 8.06 4.69
N ASP A 40 -5.69 7.60 5.49
CA ASP A 40 -6.18 8.32 6.68
C ASP A 40 -5.43 7.88 7.96
N GLY A 41 -4.44 6.99 7.85
CA GLY A 41 -3.66 6.47 8.97
C GLY A 41 -4.33 5.32 9.73
N LYS A 42 -5.40 4.72 9.19
CA LYS A 42 -6.09 3.59 9.82
C LYS A 42 -5.41 2.28 9.45
N MET A 43 -5.23 1.39 10.44
CA MET A 43 -4.67 0.06 10.21
C MET A 43 -5.53 -0.74 9.22
N VAL A 44 -4.87 -1.34 8.23
CA VAL A 44 -5.48 -2.22 7.24
C VAL A 44 -5.12 -3.68 7.54
N CYS A 45 -3.84 -3.98 7.72
CA CYS A 45 -3.38 -5.32 8.11
C CYS A 45 -1.96 -5.29 8.70
N VAL A 46 -1.56 -6.43 9.29
CA VAL A 46 -0.21 -6.68 9.80
C VAL A 46 0.34 -7.90 9.06
N ALA A 47 1.50 -7.76 8.42
CA ALA A 47 2.07 -8.80 7.55
C ALA A 47 2.46 -10.08 8.29
N ASP A 48 2.88 -9.96 9.56
CA ASP A 48 3.21 -11.08 10.43
C ASP A 48 2.63 -10.84 11.84
N MET A 49 1.34 -11.12 11.99
CA MET A 49 0.59 -10.82 13.23
C MET A 49 1.12 -11.57 14.46
N HIS A 50 1.78 -12.72 14.28
CA HIS A 50 2.26 -13.55 15.37
C HIS A 50 3.77 -13.38 15.63
N GLY A 51 4.48 -12.56 14.85
CA GLY A 51 5.91 -12.32 15.03
C GLY A 51 6.74 -13.58 14.88
N GLU A 52 6.36 -14.47 13.95
CA GLU A 52 7.14 -15.66 13.64
C GLU A 52 8.45 -15.34 12.91
N ARG A 53 8.53 -14.14 12.32
CA ARG A 53 9.67 -13.64 11.54
C ARG A 53 10.28 -12.40 12.21
N PRO A 54 11.57 -12.10 11.93
CA PRO A 54 12.17 -10.83 12.30
C PRO A 54 11.44 -9.63 11.70
N ASP A 55 11.44 -8.50 12.41
CA ASP A 55 10.83 -7.24 11.96
C ASP A 55 11.26 -6.84 10.54
N THR A 56 12.53 -7.06 10.19
CA THR A 56 13.05 -6.75 8.85
C THR A 56 12.38 -7.57 7.74
N GLU A 57 12.04 -8.83 8.02
CA GLU A 57 11.31 -9.67 7.07
C GLU A 57 9.82 -9.27 7.00
N ALA A 58 9.20 -8.97 8.15
CA ALA A 58 7.82 -8.48 8.20
C ALA A 58 7.64 -7.16 7.44
N VAL A 59 8.61 -6.23 7.57
CA VAL A 59 8.66 -4.97 6.81
C VAL A 59 8.79 -5.23 5.31
N ALA A 60 9.69 -6.13 4.90
CA ALA A 60 9.87 -6.45 3.49
C ALA A 60 8.60 -7.08 2.87
N ILE A 61 7.92 -7.96 3.60
CA ILE A 61 6.63 -8.53 3.16
C ILE A 61 5.57 -7.42 3.02
N ALA A 62 5.47 -6.54 4.02
CA ALA A 62 4.54 -5.41 3.96
C ALA A 62 4.83 -4.50 2.75
N GLU A 63 6.10 -4.21 2.46
CA GLU A 63 6.52 -3.39 1.31
C GLU A 63 6.10 -4.01 -0.03
N LEU A 64 6.26 -5.33 -0.18
CA LEU A 64 5.81 -6.05 -1.39
C LEU A 64 4.28 -5.98 -1.56
N VAL A 65 3.52 -6.10 -0.46
CA VAL A 65 2.05 -5.97 -0.48
C VAL A 65 1.65 -4.54 -0.87
N LEU A 66 2.26 -3.53 -0.27
CA LEU A 66 2.03 -2.11 -0.58
C LEU A 66 2.28 -1.83 -2.07
N LEU A 67 3.44 -2.28 -2.58
CA LEU A 67 3.81 -2.10 -3.98
C LEU A 67 2.77 -2.72 -4.92
N ALA A 68 2.38 -3.97 -4.67
CA ALA A 68 1.40 -4.67 -5.51
C ALA A 68 0.04 -3.97 -5.49
N VAL A 69 -0.48 -3.62 -4.31
CA VAL A 69 -1.80 -2.97 -4.18
C VAL A 69 -1.79 -1.59 -4.81
N ASN A 70 -0.81 -0.75 -4.46
CA ASN A 70 -0.74 0.64 -4.93
C ASN A 70 -0.57 0.71 -6.45
N VAL A 71 0.32 -0.10 -7.03
CA VAL A 71 0.53 -0.14 -8.50
C VAL A 71 -0.72 -0.61 -9.22
N HIS A 72 -1.35 -1.70 -8.76
CA HIS A 72 -2.60 -2.17 -9.38
C HIS A 72 -3.77 -1.21 -9.15
N ALA A 73 -3.67 -0.35 -8.15
CA ALA A 73 -4.61 0.72 -7.93
C ALA A 73 -4.34 2.01 -8.73
N GLY A 74 -3.25 2.07 -9.49
CA GLY A 74 -2.88 3.22 -10.32
C GLY A 74 -1.98 4.25 -9.64
N PHE A 75 -1.47 3.95 -8.44
CA PHE A 75 -0.51 4.79 -7.73
C PHE A 75 0.92 4.41 -8.13
N LEU A 76 1.77 5.42 -8.27
CA LEU A 76 3.20 5.21 -8.54
C LEU A 76 3.89 4.67 -7.28
N PRO A 77 4.85 3.74 -7.41
CA PRO A 77 5.69 3.33 -6.29
C PRO A 77 6.39 4.56 -5.70
N GLU A 78 6.36 4.72 -4.37
CA GLU A 78 7.30 5.63 -3.72
C GLU A 78 8.70 5.03 -3.86
N VAL A 79 9.59 5.71 -4.58
CA VAL A 79 11.02 5.37 -4.59
C VAL A 79 11.60 5.87 -3.28
N ARG A 80 11.59 5.02 -2.25
CA ARG A 80 12.36 5.28 -1.04
C ARG A 80 13.78 4.80 -1.30
N HIS A 81 14.70 5.75 -1.51
CA HIS A 81 16.12 5.44 -1.49
C HIS A 81 16.47 4.94 -0.09
N ALA A 82 16.78 3.64 0.03
CA ALA A 82 17.41 3.11 1.23
C ALA A 82 18.74 3.86 1.43
N GLY A 83 18.78 4.71 2.46
CA GLY A 83 19.98 5.37 2.95
C GLY A 83 20.64 4.55 4.04
#